data_AF-A0A966ZFD7-F1
#
_entry.id   AF-A0A966ZFD7-F1
#
_cell.length_a   1.000
_cell.length_b   1.000
_cell.length_c   1.000
_cell.angle_alpha   90.00
_cell.angle_beta   90.00
_cell.angle_gamma   90.00
#
_symmetry.space_group_name_H-M   'P 1'
#
loop_
_entity.id
_entity.type
_entity.pdbx_description
1 polymer ?
#
loop_
_entity_poly.entity_id
_entity_poly.type
_entity_poly.pdbx_seq_one_letter_code
_entity_poly.pdbx_strand_id
1 'polypeptide(L)'
;DLVAEGEIVRLRSHRLALKQDEEKARGVIVAAFESAGLSAPAVAEVLKSTGLDAVRARSVLQLLLREGTLVRITEDLVLHAASVAGLRATLLVRKGERFGVAEFKEWTGVSRKYAIPLLEYMDRERVTRRDGDARIISG
;
A
#
# COMPACT_ATOMS: atom_id res chain seq x y z
N ASP A 1 5.88 28.03 -43.96
CA ASP A 1 5.24 27.03 -43.10
C ASP A 1 6.18 26.37 -42.09
N LEU A 2 6.82 27.13 -41.19
CA LEU A 2 7.77 26.60 -40.18
C LEU A 2 7.22 26.60 -38.74
N VAL A 3 5.96 26.99 -38.54
CA VAL A 3 5.37 27.19 -37.20
C VAL A 3 4.86 25.86 -36.60
N ALA A 4 4.40 24.93 -37.44
CA ALA A 4 3.79 23.67 -36.98
C ALA A 4 4.81 22.68 -36.35
N GLU A 5 6.05 22.66 -36.83
CA GLU A 5 7.06 21.70 -36.33
C GLU A 5 7.50 21.99 -34.89
N GLY A 6 7.66 23.27 -34.53
CA GLY A 6 8.07 23.66 -33.17
C GLY A 6 7.01 23.38 -32.10
N GLU A 7 5.72 23.50 -32.43
CA GLU A 7 4.62 23.24 -31.51
C GLU A 7 4.43 21.73 -31.26
N ILE A 8 4.54 20.91 -32.31
CA ILE A 8 4.47 19.45 -32.22
C ILE A 8 5.64 18.89 -31.38
N VAL A 9 6.85 19.43 -31.56
CA VAL A 9 8.03 19.03 -30.78
C VAL A 9 7.85 19.37 -29.30
N ARG A 10 7.35 20.57 -28.96
CA ARG A 10 7.10 20.97 -27.56
C ARG A 10 6.05 20.10 -26.86
N LEU A 11 4.94 19.79 -27.54
CA LEU A 11 3.89 18.93 -26.98
C LEU A 11 4.38 17.49 -26.72
N ARG A 12 5.20 16.94 -27.64
CA ARG A 12 5.80 15.62 -27.46
C ARG A 12 6.79 15.60 -26.29
N SER A 13 7.68 16.60 -26.21
CA SER A 13 8.66 16.72 -25.12
C SER A 13 7.98 16.91 -23.76
N HIS A 14 6.92 17.72 -23.68
CA HIS A 14 6.18 17.91 -22.45
C HIS A 14 5.46 16.63 -22.00
N ARG A 15 4.82 15.89 -22.93
CA ARG A 15 4.18 14.61 -22.60
C ARG A 15 5.19 13.55 -22.13
N LEU A 16 6.39 13.54 -22.71
CA LEU A 16 7.48 12.66 -22.26
C LEU A 16 7.96 13.02 -20.85
N ALA A 17 8.14 14.32 -20.56
CA ALA A 17 8.52 14.79 -19.22
C ALA A 17 7.46 14.42 -18.17
N LEU A 18 6.17 14.62 -18.47
CA LEU A 18 5.07 14.25 -17.58
C LEU A 18 5.09 12.76 -17.23
N LYS A 19 5.31 11.89 -18.21
CA LYS A 19 5.43 10.44 -17.98
C LYS A 19 6.63 10.10 -17.09
N GLN A 20 7.76 10.78 -17.26
CA GLN A 20 8.93 10.55 -16.42
C GLN A 20 8.68 10.98 -14.97
N ASP A 21 7.96 12.08 -14.75
CA ASP A 21 7.63 12.53 -13.39
C ASP A 21 6.65 11.57 -12.70
N GLU A 22 5.67 11.01 -13.43
CA GLU A 22 4.77 9.98 -12.92
C GLU A 22 5.51 8.69 -12.57
N GLU A 23 6.47 8.25 -13.39
CA GLU A 23 7.28 7.06 -13.12
C GLU A 23 8.19 7.25 -11.89
N LYS A 24 8.81 8.44 -11.75
CA LYS A 24 9.58 8.77 -10.54
C LYS A 24 8.68 8.76 -9.31
N ALA A 25 7.51 9.37 -9.38
CA ALA A 25 6.55 9.38 -8.28
C ALA A 25 6.08 7.97 -7.92
N ARG A 26 5.86 7.10 -8.92
CA ARG A 26 5.58 5.68 -8.72
C ARG A 26 6.66 5.01 -7.88
N GLY A 27 7.93 5.19 -8.26
CA GLY A 27 9.07 4.66 -7.51
C GLY A 27 9.13 5.16 -6.07
N VAL A 28 8.94 6.47 -5.85
CA VAL A 28 8.90 7.07 -4.51
C VAL A 28 7.79 6.46 -3.65
N ILE A 29 6.57 6.34 -4.19
CA ILE A 29 5.43 5.81 -3.45
C ILE A 29 5.67 4.34 -3.07
N VAL A 30 6.08 3.50 -4.04
CA VAL A 30 6.32 2.07 -3.81
C VAL A 30 7.40 1.87 -2.75
N ALA A 31 8.55 2.53 -2.89
CA ALA A 31 9.65 2.42 -1.95
C ALA A 31 9.26 2.85 -0.52
N ALA A 32 8.44 3.90 -0.38
CA ALA A 32 7.97 4.36 0.92
C ALA A 32 7.10 3.32 1.63
N PHE A 33 6.16 2.69 0.92
CA PHE A 33 5.29 1.66 1.50
C PHE A 33 6.00 0.30 1.71
N GLU A 34 6.95 -0.04 0.85
CA GLU A 34 7.73 -1.27 0.97
C GLU A 34 8.67 -1.20 2.18
N SER A 35 9.46 -0.13 2.30
CA SER A 35 10.41 0.05 3.40
C SER A 35 9.74 0.18 4.78
N ALA A 36 8.52 0.70 4.85
CA ALA A 36 7.78 0.86 6.10
C ALA A 36 7.13 -0.44 6.63
N GLY A 37 7.07 -1.50 5.81
CA GLY A 37 6.51 -2.79 6.20
C GLY A 37 5.05 -2.70 6.64
N LEU A 38 4.73 -3.17 7.86
CA LEU A 38 3.38 -3.15 8.42
C LEU A 38 3.02 -1.85 9.17
N SER A 39 4.00 -0.97 9.37
CA SER A 39 3.82 0.29 10.10
C SER A 39 3.89 1.48 9.14
N ALA A 40 3.12 1.40 8.05
CA ALA A 40 3.17 2.37 6.97
C ALA A 40 2.83 3.81 7.41
N PRO A 41 3.49 4.81 6.80
CA PRO A 41 3.16 6.22 7.00
C PRO A 41 1.78 6.56 6.45
N ALA A 42 1.27 7.75 6.79
CA ALA A 42 -0.01 8.21 6.24
C ALA A 42 0.13 8.45 4.72
N VAL A 43 -0.89 8.03 3.95
CA VAL A 43 -0.90 8.20 2.49
C VAL A 43 -0.59 9.65 2.08
N ALA A 44 -1.18 10.63 2.77
CA ALA A 44 -0.98 12.04 2.48
C ALA A 44 0.49 12.49 2.64
N GLU A 45 1.25 11.91 3.56
CA GLU A 45 2.67 12.22 3.76
C GLU A 45 3.51 11.68 2.60
N VAL A 46 3.25 10.45 2.17
CA VAL A 46 3.93 9.83 1.02
C VAL A 46 3.62 10.58 -0.28
N LEU A 47 2.36 10.98 -0.51
CA LEU A 47 2.02 11.70 -1.73
C LEU A 47 2.71 13.07 -1.81
N LYS A 48 2.90 13.75 -0.67
CA LYS A 48 3.63 15.02 -0.61
C LYS A 48 5.12 14.89 -0.97
N SER A 49 5.73 13.73 -0.73
CA SER A 49 7.16 13.52 -1.04
C SER A 49 7.43 13.20 -2.52
N THR A 50 6.39 13.11 -3.37
CA THR A 50 6.54 12.76 -4.80
C THR A 50 6.95 13.94 -5.69
N GLY A 51 6.73 15.17 -5.24
CA GLY A 51 6.92 16.38 -6.07
C GLY A 51 5.82 16.62 -7.11
N LEU A 52 4.83 15.74 -7.23
CA LEU A 52 3.64 15.95 -8.05
C LEU A 52 2.59 16.78 -7.31
N ASP A 53 1.69 17.43 -8.07
CA ASP A 53 0.47 17.95 -7.47
C ASP A 53 -0.43 16.83 -6.96
N ALA A 54 -1.35 17.20 -6.06
CA ALA A 54 -2.20 16.25 -5.35
C ALA A 54 -3.07 15.38 -6.28
N VAL A 55 -3.49 15.88 -7.45
CA VAL A 55 -4.37 15.13 -8.36
C VAL A 55 -3.56 14.05 -9.08
N ARG A 56 -2.39 14.41 -9.61
CA ARG A 56 -1.49 13.45 -10.27
C ARG A 56 -0.95 12.41 -9.29
N ALA A 57 -0.49 12.83 -8.10
CA ALA A 57 0.00 11.90 -7.07
C ALA A 57 -1.07 10.87 -6.65
N ARG A 58 -2.33 11.32 -6.46
CA ARG A 58 -3.45 10.41 -6.19
C ARG A 58 -3.72 9.47 -7.36
N SER A 59 -3.63 9.95 -8.59
CA SER A 59 -3.85 9.12 -9.79
C SER A 59 -2.82 7.97 -9.88
N VAL A 60 -1.54 8.25 -9.58
CA VAL A 60 -0.49 7.23 -9.49
C VAL A 60 -0.78 6.23 -8.37
N LEU A 61 -1.18 6.69 -7.18
CA LEU A 61 -1.59 5.80 -6.08
C LEU A 61 -2.75 4.87 -6.49
N GLN A 62 -3.79 5.40 -7.14
CA GLN A 62 -4.93 4.60 -7.58
C GLN A 62 -4.54 3.58 -8.65
N LEU A 63 -3.59 3.92 -9.52
CA LEU A 63 -3.01 2.95 -10.45
C LEU A 63 -2.31 1.82 -9.70
N LEU A 64 -1.42 2.14 -8.74
CA LEU A 64 -0.70 1.16 -7.93
C LEU A 64 -1.62 0.24 -7.10
N LEU A 65 -2.73 0.76 -6.61
CA LEU A 65 -3.77 -0.03 -5.93
C LEU A 65 -4.49 -0.97 -6.91
N ARG A 66 -4.83 -0.50 -8.11
CA ARG A 66 -5.47 -1.33 -9.16
C ARG A 66 -4.54 -2.42 -9.68
N GLU A 67 -3.25 -2.14 -9.79
CA GLU A 67 -2.21 -3.11 -10.16
C GLU A 67 -1.95 -4.14 -9.06
N GLY A 68 -2.42 -3.90 -7.83
CA GLY A 68 -2.15 -4.76 -6.68
C GLY A 68 -0.72 -4.66 -6.15
N THR A 69 0.08 -3.68 -6.59
CA THR A 69 1.40 -3.39 -6.00
C THR A 69 1.22 -2.86 -4.58
N LEU A 70 0.20 -2.03 -4.38
CA LEU A 70 -0.24 -1.57 -3.07
C LEU A 70 -1.61 -2.18 -2.75
N VAL A 71 -1.85 -2.40 -1.47
CA VAL A 71 -3.08 -3.00 -0.94
C VAL A 71 -3.70 -2.04 0.06
N ARG A 72 -4.99 -1.77 -0.13
CA ARG A 72 -5.77 -0.95 0.79
C ARG A 72 -6.27 -1.82 1.95
N ILE A 73 -5.77 -1.53 3.16
CA ILE A 73 -6.21 -2.19 4.39
C ILE A 73 -7.44 -1.47 4.94
N THR A 74 -7.37 -0.13 5.05
CA THR A 74 -8.51 0.73 5.40
C THR A 74 -8.48 1.98 4.51
N GLU A 75 -9.37 2.95 4.74
CA GLU A 75 -9.33 4.22 4.00
C GLU A 75 -7.99 4.96 4.19
N ASP A 76 -7.43 4.89 5.39
CA ASP A 76 -6.22 5.61 5.80
C ASP A 76 -4.93 4.74 5.84
N LEU A 77 -5.06 3.41 5.71
CA LEU A 77 -3.93 2.49 5.75
C LEU A 77 -3.79 1.75 4.42
N VAL A 78 -2.67 2.03 3.74
CA VAL A 78 -2.22 1.34 2.54
C VAL A 78 -0.88 0.68 2.86
N LEU A 79 -0.71 -0.56 2.43
CA LEU A 79 0.54 -1.30 2.59
C LEU A 79 1.06 -1.77 1.23
N HIS A 80 2.35 -2.08 1.15
CA HIS A 80 2.88 -2.80 0.02
C HIS A 80 2.39 -4.25 0.02
N ALA A 81 2.14 -4.82 -1.17
CA ALA A 81 1.62 -6.18 -1.30
C ALA A 81 2.55 -7.23 -0.68
N ALA A 82 3.87 -7.02 -0.78
CA ALA A 82 4.85 -7.93 -0.15
C ALA A 82 4.72 -7.95 1.39
N SER A 83 4.44 -6.80 2.01
CA SER A 83 4.22 -6.71 3.47
C SER A 83 2.98 -7.50 3.89
N VAL A 84 1.90 -7.41 3.12
CA VAL A 84 0.66 -8.16 3.35
C VAL A 84 0.88 -9.66 3.16
N ALA A 85 1.60 -10.05 2.10
CA ALA A 85 1.95 -11.43 1.84
C ALA A 85 2.82 -12.03 2.97
N GLY A 86 3.80 -11.28 3.46
CA GLY A 86 4.63 -11.66 4.60
C GLY A 86 3.81 -11.84 5.88
N LEU A 87 2.89 -10.91 6.17
CA LEU A 87 1.96 -11.06 7.30
C LEU A 87 1.12 -12.32 7.19
N ARG A 88 0.53 -12.56 6.01
CA ARG A 88 -0.25 -13.78 5.76
C ARG A 88 0.58 -15.03 5.98
N ALA A 89 1.82 -15.07 5.49
CA ALA A 89 2.72 -16.20 5.70
C ALA A 89 3.01 -16.43 7.20
N THR A 90 3.27 -15.38 7.98
CA THR A 90 3.46 -15.45 9.43
C THR A 90 2.24 -16.05 10.14
N LEU A 91 1.02 -15.76 9.67
CA LEU A 91 -0.19 -16.36 10.26
C LEU A 91 -0.39 -17.80 9.81
N LEU A 92 -0.23 -18.11 8.53
CA LEU A 92 -0.56 -19.44 7.99
C LEU A 92 0.32 -20.57 8.55
N VAL A 93 1.55 -20.28 8.98
CA VAL A 93 2.38 -21.28 9.69
C VAL A 93 1.82 -21.68 11.07
N ARG A 94 0.82 -20.96 11.58
CA ARG A 94 0.11 -21.16 12.85
C ARG A 94 -1.34 -21.62 12.64
N LYS A 95 -1.64 -22.26 11.50
CA LYS A 95 -3.01 -22.68 11.16
C LYS A 95 -3.66 -23.49 12.27
N GLY A 96 -4.90 -23.14 12.61
CA GLY A 96 -5.67 -23.75 13.69
C GLY A 96 -5.46 -23.12 15.06
N GLU A 97 -4.43 -22.28 15.25
CA GLU A 97 -4.22 -21.60 16.52
C GLU A 97 -5.31 -20.56 16.80
N ARG A 98 -5.70 -20.49 18.07
CA ARG A 98 -6.55 -19.43 18.64
C ARG A 98 -5.66 -18.38 19.28
N PHE A 99 -5.82 -17.12 18.90
CA PHE A 99 -4.96 -16.03 19.37
C PHE A 99 -5.73 -14.74 19.59
N GLY A 100 -5.25 -13.92 20.53
CA GLY A 100 -5.73 -12.57 20.78
C GLY A 100 -4.90 -11.49 20.10
N VAL A 101 -5.27 -10.24 20.37
CA VAL A 101 -4.54 -9.06 19.84
C VAL A 101 -3.13 -8.96 20.44
N ALA A 102 -2.90 -9.50 21.65
CA ALA A 102 -1.61 -9.46 22.31
C ALA A 102 -0.59 -10.34 21.56
N GLU A 103 -0.92 -11.60 21.31
CA GLU A 103 -0.07 -12.53 20.57
C GLU A 103 0.21 -12.03 19.16
N PHE A 104 -0.81 -11.47 18.49
CA PHE A 104 -0.63 -10.86 17.17
C PHE A 104 0.45 -9.76 17.18
N LYS A 105 0.44 -8.90 18.20
CA LYS A 105 1.45 -7.84 18.34
C LYS A 105 2.83 -8.39 18.64
N GLU A 106 2.92 -9.47 19.41
CA GLU A 106 4.20 -10.15 19.67
C GLU A 106 4.79 -10.74 18.39
N TRP A 107 3.96 -11.34 17.52
CA TRP A 107 4.43 -11.95 16.27
C TRP A 107 4.83 -10.93 15.20
N THR A 108 4.19 -9.75 15.20
CA THR A 108 4.33 -8.76 14.12
C THR A 108 5.09 -7.51 14.52
N GLY A 109 5.26 -7.27 15.83
CA GLY A 109 5.90 -6.07 16.38
C GLY A 109 5.09 -4.78 16.22
N VAL A 110 3.86 -4.84 15.68
CA VAL A 110 3.10 -3.62 15.38
C VAL A 110 2.43 -3.02 16.61
N SER A 111 2.19 -1.71 16.56
CA SER A 111 1.40 -1.01 17.57
C SER A 111 -0.10 -1.31 17.43
N ARG A 112 -0.90 -0.97 18.46
CA ARG A 112 -2.36 -1.15 18.43
C ARG A 112 -3.02 -0.41 17.25
N LYS A 113 -2.46 0.73 16.84
CA LYS A 113 -2.93 1.51 15.68
C LYS A 113 -3.02 0.65 14.41
N TYR A 114 -2.07 -0.26 14.22
CA TYR A 114 -2.02 -1.13 13.03
C TYR A 114 -2.61 -2.51 13.28
N ALA A 115 -2.56 -3.01 14.52
CA ALA A 115 -3.00 -4.37 14.85
C ALA A 115 -4.47 -4.63 14.48
N ILE A 116 -5.39 -3.77 14.93
CA ILE A 116 -6.82 -4.00 14.69
C ILE A 116 -7.18 -3.91 13.20
N PRO A 117 -6.77 -2.86 12.45
CA PRO A 117 -7.01 -2.80 11.01
C PRO A 117 -6.47 -3.99 10.22
N LEU A 118 -5.25 -4.46 10.57
CA LEU A 118 -4.64 -5.60 9.92
C LEU A 118 -5.42 -6.88 10.19
N LEU A 119 -5.85 -7.11 11.44
CA LEU A 119 -6.65 -8.27 11.81
C LEU A 119 -8.02 -8.27 11.12
N GLU A 120 -8.70 -7.12 11.06
CA GLU A 120 -9.96 -6.99 10.33
C GLU A 120 -9.78 -7.25 8.83
N TYR A 121 -8.67 -6.80 8.25
CA TYR A 121 -8.34 -7.12 6.87
C TYR A 121 -8.05 -8.62 6.69
N MET A 122 -7.29 -9.27 7.57
CA MET A 122 -7.06 -10.72 7.53
C MET A 122 -8.35 -11.54 7.71
N ASP A 123 -9.32 -11.02 8.48
CA ASP A 123 -10.65 -11.63 8.61
C ASP A 123 -11.43 -11.55 7.29
N ARG A 124 -11.41 -10.38 6.62
CA ARG A 124 -12.06 -10.21 5.29
C ARG A 124 -11.42 -11.09 4.22
N GLU A 125 -10.10 -11.25 4.27
CA GLU A 125 -9.33 -12.15 3.40
C GLU A 125 -9.47 -13.63 3.79
N ARG A 126 -10.29 -13.95 4.82
CA ARG A 126 -10.53 -15.31 5.33
C ARG A 126 -9.29 -16.06 5.82
N VAL A 127 -8.21 -15.34 6.09
CA VAL A 127 -6.99 -15.88 6.71
C VAL A 127 -7.27 -16.18 8.18
N THR A 128 -8.01 -15.30 8.83
CA THR A 128 -8.44 -15.44 10.22
C THR A 128 -9.97 -15.37 10.32
N ARG A 129 -10.51 -15.86 11.43
CA ARG A 129 -11.94 -15.73 11.76
C ARG A 129 -12.07 -15.32 13.22
N ARG A 130 -12.85 -14.28 13.48
CA ARG A 130 -13.18 -13.85 14.84
C ARG A 130 -14.03 -14.90 15.56
N ASP A 131 -13.68 -15.17 16.82
CA ASP A 131 -14.37 -16.12 17.69
C ASP A 131 -14.40 -15.57 19.13
N GLY A 132 -15.45 -14.79 19.43
CA GLY A 132 -15.52 -13.96 20.64
C GLY A 132 -14.45 -12.87 20.63
N ASP A 133 -13.63 -12.84 21.68
CA ASP A 133 -12.51 -11.90 21.85
C ASP A 133 -11.20 -12.36 21.20
N ALA A 134 -11.18 -13.57 20.62
CA ALA A 134 -10.02 -14.12 19.94
C ALA A 134 -10.28 -14.30 18.43
N ARG A 135 -9.27 -14.82 17.74
CA ARG A 135 -9.35 -15.26 16.35
C ARG A 135 -8.80 -16.66 16.20
N ILE A 136 -9.29 -17.39 15.21
CA ILE A 136 -8.75 -18.67 14.77
C ILE A 136 -8.15 -18.48 13.38
N ILE A 137 -6.99 -19.07 13.14
CA ILE A 137 -6.33 -19.05 11.83
C ILE A 137 -6.91 -20.17 10.96
N SER A 138 -7.58 -19.82 9.86
CA SER A 138 -8.37 -20.75 9.03
C SER A 138 -7.86 -20.93 7.60
N GLY A 139 -7.07 -19.97 7.09
CA GLY A 139 -6.60 -19.92 5.70
C GLY A 139 -5.66 -21.04 5.27
#